data_AF-A0A8H7PNY0-F1
#
_entry.id   AF-A0A8H7PNY0-F1
#
_cell.length_a   1.000
_cell.length_b   1.000
_cell.length_c   1.000
_cell.angle_alpha   90.00
_cell.angle_beta   90.00
_cell.angle_gamma   90.00
#
_symmetry.space_group_name_H-M   'P 1'
#
loop_
_entity.id
_entity.type
_entity.pdbx_description
1 polymer ?
#
loop_
_entity_poly.entity_id
_entity_poly.type
_entity_poly.pdbx_seq_one_letter_code
_entity_poly.pdbx_strand_id
1 'polypeptide(L)'
;MPKVLQLGKNKGWPLYHKLVLALLSFFGPILQSGHLQRSGRTFYRGTLRTLLVLLHDFPEFLCAYYWSICDAIPSTCVQLRNLILSAFPRNMYLPDPYSLNLKMGELFESQQIPDIQSTQPMLTTAGLMGAINELALNDDVNAFSELLLAGIQNVNNAENDTKKLHSRFNTSVINAAILYIGASDVTENRAVAQSHAHQICTFLLSKLDAEGK
;
A
#
# COMPACT_ATOMS: atom_id res chain seq x y z
N MET A 1 -20.72 16.49 7.50
CA MET A 1 -19.67 15.48 7.73
C MET A 1 -20.30 14.21 8.30
N PRO A 2 -19.84 13.01 7.93
CA PRO A 2 -20.40 11.76 8.46
C PRO A 2 -20.24 11.71 9.98
N LYS A 3 -21.35 11.70 10.72
CA LYS A 3 -21.31 11.58 12.20
C LYS A 3 -20.47 10.37 12.63
N VAL A 4 -20.44 9.32 11.80
CA VAL A 4 -19.66 8.08 11.99
C VAL A 4 -18.18 8.35 12.26
N LEU A 5 -17.55 9.28 11.52
CA LEU A 5 -16.12 9.58 11.69
C LEU A 5 -15.83 10.44 12.92
N GLN A 6 -16.86 11.09 13.48
CA GLN A 6 -16.77 11.95 14.66
C GLN A 6 -17.10 11.20 15.96
N LEU A 7 -17.38 9.89 15.91
CA LEU A 7 -17.55 9.12 17.14
C LEU A 7 -16.25 9.15 17.95
N GLY A 8 -16.37 9.45 19.25
CA GLY A 8 -15.22 9.55 20.14
C GLY A 8 -14.32 8.31 20.11
N LYS A 9 -13.00 8.55 20.18
CA LYS A 9 -11.93 7.54 20.06
C LYS A 9 -11.93 6.78 18.72
N ASN A 10 -12.32 7.42 17.62
CA ASN A 10 -12.25 6.85 16.27
C ASN A 10 -13.03 5.54 16.08
N LYS A 11 -14.00 5.25 16.95
CA LYS A 11 -14.75 3.97 16.95
C LYS A 11 -15.52 3.71 15.66
N GLY A 12 -15.92 4.75 14.95
CA GLY A 12 -16.62 4.62 13.67
C GLY A 12 -15.69 4.46 12.46
N TRP A 13 -14.37 4.62 12.63
CA TRP A 13 -13.42 4.51 11.53
C TRP A 13 -13.42 3.13 10.87
N PRO A 14 -13.40 1.99 11.59
CA PRO A 14 -13.43 0.68 10.95
C PRO A 14 -14.69 0.44 10.12
N LEU A 15 -15.84 0.98 10.55
CA LEU A 15 -17.09 0.88 9.79
C LEU A 15 -17.02 1.72 8.51
N TYR A 16 -16.56 2.97 8.62
CA TYR A 16 -16.45 3.86 7.47
C TYR A 16 -15.40 3.37 6.47
N HIS A 17 -14.29 2.81 6.97
CA HIS A 17 -13.27 2.13 6.17
C HIS A 17 -13.85 1.02 5.30
N LYS A 18 -14.68 0.13 5.87
CA LYS A 18 -15.37 -0.91 5.10
C LYS A 18 -16.25 -0.33 3.97
N LEU A 19 -16.91 0.81 4.20
CA LEU A 19 -17.72 1.47 3.18
C LEU A 19 -16.86 2.06 2.05
N VAL A 20 -15.72 2.68 2.40
CA VAL A 20 -14.76 3.20 1.42
C VAL A 20 -14.17 2.05 0.60
N LEU A 21 -13.81 0.94 1.23
CA LEU A 21 -13.34 -0.24 0.49
C LEU A 21 -14.43 -0.80 -0.42
N ALA A 22 -15.67 -0.95 0.05
CA ALA A 22 -16.77 -1.41 -0.78
C ALA A 22 -16.99 -0.52 -2.02
N LEU A 23 -16.91 0.81 -1.84
CA LEU A 23 -16.97 1.79 -2.93
C LEU A 23 -15.85 1.57 -3.96
N LEU A 24 -14.60 1.42 -3.49
CA LEU A 24 -13.43 1.30 -4.35
C LEU A 24 -13.36 -0.06 -5.04
N SER A 25 -13.65 -1.15 -4.32
CA SER A 25 -13.71 -2.50 -4.89
C SER A 25 -14.80 -2.63 -5.96
N PHE A 26 -15.97 -2.02 -5.74
CA PHE A 26 -17.01 -1.95 -6.77
C PHE A 26 -16.51 -1.20 -8.02
N PHE A 27 -15.76 -0.11 -7.84
CA PHE A 27 -15.34 0.75 -8.94
C PHE A 27 -14.06 0.29 -9.64
N GLY A 28 -13.23 -0.52 -8.96
CA GLY A 28 -11.94 -0.99 -9.43
C GLY A 28 -11.95 -1.58 -10.85
N PRO A 29 -12.84 -2.54 -11.16
CA PRO A 29 -12.92 -3.13 -12.51
C PRO A 29 -13.28 -2.09 -13.58
N ILE A 30 -14.15 -1.13 -13.26
CA ILE A 30 -14.57 -0.07 -14.18
C ILE A 30 -13.40 0.88 -14.44
N LEU A 31 -12.62 1.21 -13.40
CA LEU A 31 -11.42 2.04 -13.50
C LEU A 31 -10.31 1.39 -14.32
N GLN A 32 -10.10 0.07 -14.17
CA GLN A 32 -9.09 -0.68 -14.92
C GLN A 32 -9.35 -0.70 -16.43
N SER A 33 -10.63 -0.65 -16.86
CA SER A 33 -10.98 -0.62 -18.29
C SER A 33 -10.50 0.65 -19.02
N GLY A 34 -10.17 1.72 -18.29
CA GLY A 34 -9.77 3.03 -18.83
C GLY A 34 -10.89 3.81 -19.55
N HIS A 35 -12.02 3.18 -19.85
CA HIS A 35 -13.10 3.75 -20.66
C HIS A 35 -14.34 4.06 -19.82
N LEU A 36 -14.33 5.23 -19.17
CA LEU A 36 -15.45 5.67 -18.34
C LEU A 36 -16.60 6.26 -19.17
N GLN A 37 -17.74 5.57 -19.16
CA GLN A 37 -19.04 6.07 -19.62
C GLN A 37 -19.48 7.29 -18.79
N ARG A 38 -20.48 8.05 -19.27
CA ARG A 38 -20.95 9.29 -18.60
C ARG A 38 -21.30 9.07 -17.12
N SER A 39 -22.01 7.99 -16.79
CA SER A 39 -22.33 7.61 -15.41
C SER A 39 -21.07 7.33 -14.59
N GLY A 40 -20.12 6.57 -15.15
CA GLY A 40 -18.83 6.28 -14.52
C GLY A 40 -17.99 7.55 -14.26
N ARG A 41 -18.03 8.54 -15.14
CA ARG A 41 -17.35 9.84 -14.92
C ARG A 41 -17.99 10.63 -13.79
N THR A 42 -19.33 10.63 -13.71
CA THR A 42 -20.05 11.26 -12.58
C THR A 42 -19.69 10.55 -11.28
N PHE A 43 -19.65 9.22 -11.28
CA PHE A 43 -19.26 8.42 -10.13
C PHE A 43 -17.82 8.71 -9.69
N TYR A 44 -16.86 8.73 -10.63
CA TYR A 44 -15.47 9.12 -10.38
C TYR A 44 -15.35 10.49 -9.72
N ARG A 45 -16.06 11.50 -10.23
CA ARG A 45 -16.09 12.85 -9.62
C ARG A 45 -16.68 12.84 -8.21
N GLY A 46 -17.70 12.01 -7.97
CA GLY A 46 -18.26 11.80 -6.63
C GLY A 46 -17.21 11.20 -5.68
N THR A 47 -16.56 10.11 -6.09
CA THR A 47 -15.48 9.47 -5.32
C THR A 47 -14.35 10.44 -5.02
N LEU A 48 -13.88 11.21 -6.01
CA LEU A 48 -12.84 12.23 -5.81
C LEU A 48 -13.25 13.26 -4.76
N ARG A 49 -14.48 13.78 -4.84
CA ARG A 49 -14.97 14.78 -3.86
C ARG A 49 -15.06 14.18 -2.46
N THR A 50 -15.52 12.93 -2.33
CA THR A 50 -15.55 12.23 -1.05
C THR A 50 -14.15 12.07 -0.48
N LEU A 51 -13.17 11.64 -1.28
CA LEU A 51 -11.78 11.50 -0.84
C LEU A 51 -11.13 12.85 -0.49
N LEU A 52 -11.41 13.91 -1.25
CA LEU A 52 -10.95 15.26 -0.95
C LEU A 52 -11.48 15.77 0.40
N VAL A 53 -12.76 15.53 0.68
CA VAL A 53 -13.35 15.85 1.99
C VAL A 53 -12.66 15.05 3.09
N LEU A 54 -12.39 13.75 2.88
CA LEU A 54 -11.65 12.95 3.86
C LEU A 54 -10.22 13.48 4.07
N LEU A 55 -9.52 13.86 3.01
CA LEU A 55 -8.17 14.42 3.11
C LEU A 55 -8.14 15.72 3.92
N HIS A 56 -9.13 16.59 3.71
CA HIS A 56 -9.19 17.87 4.42
C HIS A 56 -9.69 17.73 5.87
N ASP A 57 -10.73 16.93 6.11
CA ASP A 57 -11.45 16.85 7.39
C ASP A 57 -11.03 15.67 8.28
N PHE A 58 -10.42 14.63 7.72
CA PHE A 58 -9.96 13.45 8.47
C PHE A 58 -8.67 12.85 7.84
N PRO A 59 -7.58 13.63 7.68
CA PRO A 59 -6.37 13.12 7.06
C PRO A 59 -5.79 11.92 7.84
N GLU A 60 -5.90 11.91 9.16
CA GLU A 60 -5.44 10.80 10.00
C GLU A 60 -6.19 9.48 9.73
N PHE A 61 -7.46 9.55 9.31
CA PHE A 61 -8.19 8.36 8.85
C PHE A 61 -7.56 7.80 7.57
N LEU A 62 -7.21 8.67 6.62
CA LEU A 62 -6.53 8.22 5.41
C LEU A 62 -5.13 7.67 5.73
N CYS A 63 -4.39 8.30 6.65
CA CYS A 63 -3.11 7.79 7.13
C CYS A 63 -3.25 6.41 7.78
N ALA A 64 -4.28 6.18 8.60
CA ALA A 64 -4.46 4.90 9.29
C ALA A 64 -4.86 3.75 8.35
N TYR A 65 -5.51 4.03 7.22
CA TYR A 65 -6.03 3.02 6.29
C TYR A 65 -5.42 3.08 4.89
N TYR A 66 -4.36 3.88 4.68
CA TYR A 66 -3.77 4.15 3.36
C TYR A 66 -3.46 2.86 2.58
N TRP A 67 -2.93 1.86 3.28
CA TRP A 67 -2.53 0.58 2.70
C TRP A 67 -3.68 -0.11 1.98
N SER A 68 -4.69 -0.48 2.74
CA SER A 68 -5.88 -1.18 2.22
C SER A 68 -6.66 -0.35 1.20
N ILE A 69 -6.71 0.97 1.37
CA ILE A 69 -7.39 1.86 0.42
C ILE A 69 -6.62 1.91 -0.91
N CYS A 70 -5.29 2.04 -0.87
CA CYS A 70 -4.46 2.02 -2.07
C CYS A 70 -4.48 0.67 -2.77
N ASP A 71 -4.55 -0.44 -2.04
CA ASP A 71 -4.63 -1.79 -2.63
C ASP A 71 -5.95 -2.01 -3.39
N ALA A 72 -7.03 -1.35 -2.96
CA ALA A 72 -8.31 -1.37 -3.67
C ALA A 72 -8.35 -0.45 -4.91
N ILE A 73 -7.35 0.41 -5.12
CA ILE A 73 -7.30 1.37 -6.22
C ILE A 73 -6.30 0.87 -7.28
N PRO A 74 -6.71 0.73 -8.56
CA PRO A 74 -5.79 0.35 -9.63
C PRO A 74 -4.58 1.28 -9.72
N SER A 75 -3.40 0.73 -10.04
CA SER A 75 -2.15 1.50 -10.15
C SER A 75 -2.22 2.64 -11.16
N THR A 76 -3.01 2.48 -12.22
CA THR A 76 -3.28 3.49 -13.26
C THR A 76 -4.03 4.72 -12.74
N CYS A 77 -4.72 4.61 -11.61
CA CYS A 77 -5.52 5.68 -11.02
C CYS A 77 -4.68 6.60 -10.13
N VAL A 78 -3.67 7.24 -10.74
CA VAL A 78 -2.66 8.07 -10.05
C VAL A 78 -3.29 9.13 -9.15
N GLN A 79 -4.29 9.88 -9.64
CA GLN A 79 -4.92 10.95 -8.88
C GLN A 79 -5.62 10.45 -7.60
N LEU A 80 -6.33 9.31 -7.69
CA LEU A 80 -6.99 8.74 -6.53
C LEU A 80 -5.97 8.28 -5.49
N ARG A 81 -4.91 7.60 -5.92
CA ARG A 81 -3.83 7.16 -5.01
C ARG A 81 -3.13 8.36 -4.36
N ASN A 82 -2.84 9.40 -5.13
CA ASN A 82 -2.18 10.60 -4.60
C ASN A 82 -3.01 11.30 -3.54
N LEU A 83 -4.34 11.34 -3.65
CA LEU A 83 -5.19 11.91 -2.60
C LEU A 83 -5.04 11.17 -1.26
N ILE A 84 -4.87 9.85 -1.31
CA ILE A 84 -4.67 9.04 -0.10
C ILE A 84 -3.25 9.23 0.43
N LEU A 85 -2.25 9.13 -0.45
CA LEU A 85 -0.82 9.21 -0.08
C LEU A 85 -0.35 10.63 0.28
N SER A 86 -1.14 11.67 -0.04
CA SER A 86 -0.87 13.04 0.40
C SER A 86 -1.41 13.33 1.80
N ALA A 87 -2.08 12.38 2.45
CA ALA A 87 -2.56 12.56 3.81
C ALA A 87 -1.42 12.46 4.81
N PHE A 88 -1.34 13.41 5.73
CA PHE A 88 -0.42 13.41 6.86
C PHE A 88 -1.12 13.96 8.11
N PRO A 89 -0.66 13.63 9.33
CA PRO A 89 -1.26 14.12 10.57
C PRO A 89 -1.31 15.65 10.63
N ARG A 90 -2.40 16.24 11.13
CA ARG A 90 -2.57 17.72 11.14
C ARG A 90 -1.50 18.48 11.94
N ASN A 91 -0.89 17.82 12.92
CA ASN A 91 0.14 18.37 13.78
C ASN A 91 1.58 18.17 13.23
N MET A 92 1.72 17.60 12.04
CA MET A 92 3.01 17.45 11.37
C MET A 92 3.29 18.69 10.50
N TYR A 93 4.52 19.19 10.56
CA TYR A 93 5.00 20.29 9.74
C TYR A 93 5.90 19.73 8.63
N LEU A 94 5.45 19.86 7.38
CA LEU A 94 6.26 19.46 6.24
C LEU A 94 7.09 20.66 5.76
N PRO A 95 8.42 20.55 5.71
CA PRO A 95 9.27 21.59 5.17
C PRO A 95 9.05 21.73 3.66
N ASP A 96 9.36 22.91 3.11
CA ASP A 96 9.33 23.12 1.66
C ASP A 96 10.35 22.21 0.96
N PRO A 97 9.93 21.31 0.07
CA PRO A 97 10.84 20.40 -0.64
C PRO A 97 11.84 21.12 -1.55
N TYR A 98 11.59 22.38 -1.92
CA TYR A 98 12.48 23.19 -2.76
C TYR A 98 13.48 24.04 -1.96
N SER A 99 13.45 23.95 -0.62
CA SER A 99 14.41 24.67 0.22
C SER A 99 15.80 24.06 0.09
N LEU A 100 16.77 24.86 -0.39
CA LEU A 100 18.17 24.44 -0.58
C LEU A 100 18.87 24.03 0.72
N ASN A 101 18.34 24.44 1.87
CA ASN A 101 18.90 24.12 3.19
C ASN A 101 18.19 22.92 3.86
N LEU A 102 17.30 22.24 3.15
CA LEU A 102 16.58 21.09 3.70
C LEU A 102 17.49 19.87 3.79
N LYS A 103 17.75 19.41 5.01
CA LYS A 103 18.44 18.15 5.28
C LYS A 103 17.45 17.11 5.79
N MET A 104 17.01 16.24 4.89
CA MET A 104 15.96 15.25 5.18
C MET A 104 16.29 14.35 6.38
N GLY A 105 17.55 13.95 6.55
CA GLY A 105 17.99 13.08 7.65
C GLY A 105 18.09 13.75 9.02
N GLU A 106 17.99 15.08 9.09
CA GLU A 106 17.99 15.83 10.36
C GLU A 106 16.54 16.10 10.85
N LEU A 107 15.53 15.74 10.06
CA LEU A 107 14.13 15.91 10.46
C LEU A 107 13.77 14.89 11.53
N PHE A 108 13.17 15.36 12.62
CA PHE A 108 12.69 14.49 13.69
C PHE A 108 11.68 13.46 13.18
N GLU A 109 10.82 13.88 12.24
CA GLU A 109 9.82 13.04 11.58
C GLU A 109 10.45 11.88 10.82
N SER A 110 11.67 12.04 10.27
CA SER A 110 12.37 10.98 9.53
C SER A 110 12.83 9.82 10.42
N GLN A 111 12.92 10.04 11.73
CA GLN A 111 13.29 9.02 12.71
C GLN A 111 12.06 8.31 13.30
N GLN A 112 10.85 8.77 12.98
CA GLN A 112 9.62 8.18 13.47
C GLN A 112 9.11 7.11 12.51
N ILE A 113 8.86 5.91 13.05
CA ILE A 113 8.18 4.85 12.30
C ILE A 113 6.69 5.24 12.21
N PRO A 114 6.11 5.30 11.00
CA PRO A 114 4.68 5.58 10.85
C PRO A 114 3.84 4.42 11.41
N ASP A 115 2.59 4.71 11.76
CA ASP A 115 1.64 3.67 12.14
C ASP A 115 1.25 2.84 10.91
N ILE A 116 1.84 1.66 10.78
CA ILE A 116 1.65 0.76 9.65
C ILE A 116 0.63 -0.32 10.04
N GLN A 117 -0.41 -0.49 9.22
CA GLN A 117 -1.35 -1.60 9.38
C GLN A 117 -0.63 -2.95 9.23
N SER A 118 -0.92 -3.90 10.11
CA SER A 118 -0.30 -5.23 10.05
C SER A 118 -0.59 -5.93 8.72
N THR A 119 0.47 -6.26 7.98
CA THR A 119 0.44 -7.00 6.71
C THR A 119 0.55 -8.52 6.89
N GLN A 120 0.78 -8.98 8.12
CA GLN A 120 0.90 -10.39 8.50
C GLN A 120 -0.23 -11.31 7.99
N PRO A 121 -1.53 -10.96 8.05
CA PRO A 121 -2.58 -11.88 7.60
C PRO A 121 -2.47 -12.22 6.10
N MET A 122 -2.01 -11.27 5.29
CA MET A 122 -1.83 -11.48 3.86
C MET A 122 -0.62 -12.36 3.55
N LEU A 123 0.49 -12.14 4.26
CA LEU A 123 1.70 -12.96 4.16
C LEU A 123 1.45 -14.40 4.64
N THR A 124 0.61 -14.56 5.66
CA THR A 124 0.18 -15.88 6.16
C THR A 124 -0.68 -16.59 5.12
N THR A 125 -1.64 -15.88 4.50
CA THR A 125 -2.49 -16.45 3.43
C THR A 125 -1.67 -16.86 2.21
N ALA A 126 -0.59 -16.12 1.90
CA ALA A 126 0.35 -16.46 0.84
C ALA A 126 1.35 -17.58 1.21
N GLY A 127 1.34 -18.07 2.46
CA GLY A 127 2.28 -19.09 2.94
C GLY A 127 3.72 -18.60 3.13
N LEU A 128 3.96 -17.29 3.08
CA LEU A 128 5.30 -16.70 3.12
C LEU A 128 5.81 -16.44 4.55
N MET A 129 4.93 -16.47 5.55
CA MET A 129 5.31 -16.13 6.94
C MET A 129 6.38 -17.06 7.51
N GLY A 130 6.38 -18.35 7.15
CA GLY A 130 7.43 -19.29 7.55
C GLY A 130 8.80 -18.91 6.99
N ALA A 131 8.86 -18.59 5.70
CA ALA A 131 10.09 -18.18 5.03
C ALA A 131 10.62 -16.81 5.54
N ILE A 132 9.73 -15.91 5.97
CA ILE A 132 10.13 -14.65 6.61
C ILE A 132 10.78 -14.90 7.97
N ASN A 133 10.26 -15.85 8.76
CA ASN A 133 10.86 -16.21 10.04
C ASN A 133 12.24 -16.87 9.83
N GLU A 134 12.38 -17.71 8.80
CA GLU A 134 13.67 -18.30 8.43
C GLU A 134 14.66 -17.24 7.93
N LEU A 135 14.20 -16.25 7.17
CA LEU A 135 15.00 -15.10 6.76
C LEU A 135 15.53 -14.34 7.98
N ALA A 136 14.69 -14.12 8.99
CA ALA A 136 15.10 -13.44 10.23
C ALA A 136 16.11 -14.25 11.07
N LEU A 137 16.15 -15.58 10.91
CA LEU A 137 17.05 -16.47 11.66
C LEU A 137 18.38 -16.71 10.95
N ASN A 138 18.35 -16.89 9.63
CA ASN A 138 19.50 -17.34 8.84
C ASN A 138 20.08 -16.26 7.91
N ASP A 139 19.44 -15.09 7.82
CA ASP A 139 19.77 -14.00 6.88
C ASP A 139 19.87 -14.47 5.40
N ASP A 140 19.20 -15.59 5.02
CA ASP A 140 19.21 -16.12 3.66
C ASP A 140 18.16 -15.44 2.77
N VAL A 141 18.55 -14.29 2.21
CA VAL A 141 17.71 -13.47 1.32
C VAL A 141 17.38 -14.16 0.00
N ASN A 142 18.29 -15.01 -0.51
CA ASN A 142 18.11 -15.61 -1.83
C ASN A 142 17.00 -16.66 -1.82
N ALA A 143 16.98 -17.51 -0.79
CA ALA A 143 15.92 -18.51 -0.61
C ALA A 143 14.53 -17.85 -0.50
N PHE A 144 14.43 -16.78 0.29
CA PHE A 144 13.18 -16.03 0.41
C PHE A 144 12.76 -15.38 -0.92
N SER A 145 13.72 -14.80 -1.65
CA SER A 145 13.42 -14.08 -2.90
C SER A 145 12.90 -14.99 -4.01
N GLU A 146 13.42 -16.22 -4.11
CA GLU A 146 12.91 -17.24 -5.04
C GLU A 146 11.50 -17.73 -4.64
N LEU A 147 11.25 -17.95 -3.34
CA LEU A 147 9.91 -18.30 -2.84
C LEU A 147 8.89 -17.18 -3.07
N LEU A 148 9.30 -15.92 -2.87
CA LEU A 148 8.48 -14.77 -3.14
C LEU A 148 8.14 -14.69 -4.63
N LEU A 149 9.11 -14.88 -5.53
CA LEU A 149 8.87 -14.91 -6.98
C LEU A 149 7.84 -15.98 -7.37
N ALA A 150 7.94 -17.19 -6.80
CA ALA A 150 6.94 -18.25 -6.99
C ALA A 150 5.56 -17.84 -6.45
N GLY A 151 5.50 -17.23 -5.26
CA GLY A 151 4.26 -16.76 -4.64
C GLY A 151 3.56 -15.65 -5.42
N ILE A 152 4.32 -14.76 -6.05
CA ILE A 152 3.78 -13.66 -6.87
C ILE A 152 3.16 -14.20 -8.18
N GLN A 153 3.76 -15.23 -8.79
CA GLN A 153 3.31 -15.80 -10.07
C GLN A 153 2.10 -16.75 -9.94
N ASN A 154 1.81 -17.25 -8.74
CA ASN A 154 0.76 -18.25 -8.48
C ASN A 154 -0.69 -17.72 -8.51
N VAL A 155 -0.96 -16.55 -9.12
CA VAL A 155 -2.32 -15.96 -9.26
C VAL A 155 -3.25 -16.83 -10.14
N ASN A 156 -2.72 -17.82 -10.85
CA ASN A 156 -3.45 -18.52 -11.90
C ASN A 156 -4.40 -19.65 -11.45
N ASN A 157 -4.42 -20.07 -10.17
CA ASN A 157 -5.19 -21.27 -9.79
C ASN A 157 -6.60 -21.06 -9.24
N ALA A 158 -7.08 -19.82 -9.05
CA ALA A 158 -8.49 -19.59 -8.75
C ALA A 158 -9.29 -19.52 -10.07
N GLU A 159 -9.93 -20.61 -10.45
CA GLU A 159 -10.90 -20.71 -11.55
C GLU A 159 -11.82 -19.46 -11.60
N ASN A 160 -11.90 -18.79 -12.76
CA ASN A 160 -13.07 -18.06 -13.30
C ASN A 160 -12.65 -17.08 -14.41
N ASP A 161 -13.42 -17.12 -15.51
CA ASP A 161 -13.25 -16.53 -16.85
C ASP A 161 -13.20 -14.98 -16.96
N THR A 162 -12.73 -14.25 -15.94
CA THR A 162 -12.61 -12.77 -15.98
C THR A 162 -11.16 -12.26 -16.02
N LYS A 163 -10.19 -13.19 -16.18
CA LYS A 163 -8.73 -12.99 -15.99
C LYS A 163 -7.96 -12.30 -17.14
N LYS A 164 -8.50 -11.25 -17.75
CA LYS A 164 -7.68 -10.35 -18.60
C LYS A 164 -7.48 -8.95 -18.02
N LEU A 165 -8.12 -8.64 -16.90
CA LEU A 165 -8.09 -7.30 -16.30
C LEU A 165 -7.22 -7.18 -15.04
N HIS A 166 -6.88 -8.30 -14.41
CA HIS A 166 -6.00 -8.33 -13.25
C HIS A 166 -4.56 -8.55 -13.70
N SER A 167 -3.62 -7.78 -13.13
CA SER A 167 -2.18 -7.94 -13.39
C SER A 167 -1.76 -9.39 -13.15
N ARG A 168 -0.78 -9.86 -13.93
CA ARG A 168 -0.22 -11.22 -13.83
C ARG A 168 0.42 -11.51 -12.46
N PHE A 169 0.67 -10.46 -11.69
CA PHE A 169 1.35 -10.52 -10.41
C PHE A 169 0.40 -10.15 -9.27
N ASN A 170 0.56 -10.83 -8.15
CA ASN A 170 -0.12 -10.43 -6.91
C ASN A 170 0.58 -9.21 -6.30
N THR A 171 0.21 -8.00 -6.78
CA THR A 171 0.81 -6.74 -6.30
C THR A 171 0.64 -6.55 -4.79
N SER A 172 -0.48 -7.02 -4.23
CA SER A 172 -0.76 -6.90 -2.79
C SER A 172 0.28 -7.67 -1.96
N VAL A 173 0.61 -8.90 -2.36
CA VAL A 173 1.65 -9.73 -1.71
C VAL A 173 3.04 -9.10 -1.83
N ILE A 174 3.41 -8.58 -3.01
CA ILE A 174 4.68 -7.87 -3.23
C ILE A 174 4.77 -6.70 -2.23
N ASN A 175 3.75 -5.85 -2.24
CA ASN A 175 3.67 -4.67 -1.41
C ASN A 175 3.84 -5.08 0.08
N ALA A 176 3.10 -6.09 0.55
CA ALA A 176 3.17 -6.50 1.95
C ALA A 176 4.50 -7.09 2.36
N ALA A 177 5.13 -7.89 1.50
CA ALA A 177 6.44 -8.48 1.78
C ALA A 177 7.50 -7.38 1.93
N ILE A 178 7.53 -6.44 0.98
CA ILE A 178 8.47 -5.31 1.01
C ILE A 178 8.23 -4.43 2.24
N LEU A 179 6.97 -4.10 2.54
CA LEU A 179 6.65 -3.26 3.69
C LEU A 179 7.00 -3.94 5.02
N TYR A 180 6.67 -5.24 5.15
CA TYR A 180 6.94 -5.99 6.38
C TYR A 180 8.44 -6.10 6.65
N ILE A 181 9.21 -6.53 5.64
CA ILE A 181 10.66 -6.71 5.78
C ILE A 181 11.36 -5.37 5.97
N GLY A 182 10.93 -4.33 5.25
CA GLY A 182 11.46 -2.98 5.43
C GLY A 182 11.19 -2.43 6.83
N ALA A 183 10.00 -2.66 7.39
CA ALA A 183 9.70 -2.29 8.77
C ALA A 183 10.57 -3.05 9.76
N SER A 184 10.79 -4.36 9.57
CA SER A 184 11.68 -5.17 10.40
C SER A 184 13.14 -4.67 10.34
N ASP A 185 13.67 -4.40 9.15
CA ASP A 185 15.03 -3.88 8.96
C ASP A 185 15.25 -2.55 9.72
N VAL A 186 14.24 -1.68 9.71
CA VAL A 186 14.26 -0.40 10.46
C VAL A 186 14.24 -0.64 11.97
N THR A 187 13.41 -1.57 12.46
CA THR A 187 13.40 -1.91 13.90
C THR A 187 14.70 -2.52 14.38
N GLU A 188 15.42 -3.23 13.51
CA GLU A 188 16.73 -3.82 13.79
C GLU A 188 17.90 -2.85 13.54
N ASN A 189 17.63 -1.59 13.13
CA ASN A 189 18.63 -0.59 12.78
C ASN A 189 19.66 -1.09 11.75
N ARG A 190 19.24 -1.94 10.79
CA ARG A 190 20.13 -2.42 9.73
C ARG A 190 20.50 -1.26 8.80
N ALA A 191 21.78 -1.15 8.45
CA ALA A 191 22.24 -0.21 7.44
C ALA A 191 21.63 -0.55 6.07
N VAL A 192 21.37 0.46 5.23
CA VAL A 192 20.74 0.27 3.90
C VAL A 192 21.50 -0.75 3.04
N ALA A 193 22.83 -0.77 3.11
CA ALA A 193 23.66 -1.73 2.38
C ALA A 193 23.45 -3.20 2.81
N GLN A 194 22.94 -3.43 4.02
CA GLN A 194 22.66 -4.74 4.60
C GLN A 194 21.16 -5.01 4.75
N SER A 195 20.30 -4.09 4.28
CA SER A 195 18.86 -4.25 4.34
C SER A 195 18.43 -5.43 3.47
N HIS A 196 17.68 -6.34 4.06
CA HIS A 196 17.03 -7.44 3.36
C HIS A 196 16.05 -6.91 2.32
N ALA A 197 15.27 -5.88 2.66
CA ALA A 197 14.33 -5.26 1.72
C ALA A 197 15.05 -4.72 0.48
N HIS A 198 16.23 -4.09 0.65
CA HIS A 198 17.02 -3.60 -0.48
C HIS A 198 17.51 -4.73 -1.40
N GLN A 199 18.00 -5.83 -0.83
CA GLN A 199 18.48 -6.99 -1.59
C GLN A 199 17.33 -7.69 -2.33
N ILE A 200 16.18 -7.86 -1.67
CA ILE A 200 14.96 -8.44 -2.28
C ILE A 200 14.48 -7.57 -3.43
N CYS A 201 14.38 -6.26 -3.25
CA CYS A 201 13.98 -5.34 -4.32
C CYS A 201 14.93 -5.43 -5.52
N THR A 202 16.25 -5.46 -5.26
CA THR A 202 17.25 -5.60 -6.32
C THR A 202 17.12 -6.92 -7.08
N PHE A 203 16.88 -8.02 -6.35
CA PHE A 203 16.63 -9.33 -6.94
C PHE A 203 15.37 -9.33 -7.80
N LEU A 204 14.24 -8.83 -7.28
CA LEU A 204 12.97 -8.76 -8.01
C LEU A 204 13.11 -7.91 -9.29
N LEU A 205 13.78 -6.76 -9.22
CA LEU A 205 14.05 -5.92 -10.39
C LEU A 205 14.92 -6.62 -11.44
N SER A 206 15.76 -7.58 -11.05
CA SER A 206 16.57 -8.35 -12.00
C SER A 206 15.78 -9.46 -12.70
N LYS A 207 14.72 -9.99 -12.06
CA LYS A 207 13.96 -11.16 -12.53
C LYS A 207 12.61 -10.82 -13.16
N LEU A 208 11.98 -9.72 -12.75
CA LEU A 208 10.66 -9.32 -13.23
C LEU A 208 10.72 -8.67 -14.63
N ASP A 209 9.63 -8.84 -15.39
CA ASP A 209 9.45 -8.18 -16.69
C ASP A 209 8.96 -6.72 -16.50
N ALA A 210 8.72 -6.00 -17.60
CA ALA A 210 8.31 -4.59 -17.54
C ALA A 210 6.95 -4.35 -16.86
N GLU A 211 6.11 -5.39 -16.71
CA GLU A 211 4.85 -5.28 -15.96
C GLU A 211 5.09 -5.46 -14.45
N GLY A 212 6.04 -6.31 -14.07
CA GLY A 212 6.39 -6.54 -12.66
C GLY A 212 7.33 -5.49 -12.05
N LYS A 213 8.10 -4.77 -12.87
CA LYS A 213 8.98 -3.65 -12.45
C LYS A 213 8.20 -2.38 -12.14
#